data_AF-A0AAD4U1V7-F1
#
_entry.id   AF-A0AAD4U1V7-F1
#
_cell.length_a   1.000
_cell.length_b   1.000
_cell.length_c   1.000
_cell.angle_alpha   90.00
_cell.angle_beta   90.00
_cell.angle_gamma   90.00
#
_symmetry.space_group_name_H-M   'P 1'
#
loop_
_entity.id
_entity.type
_entity.pdbx_description
1 polymer ?
#
loop_
_entity_poly.entity_id
_entity_poly.type
_entity_poly.pdbx_seq_one_letter_code
_entity_poly.pdbx_strand_id
1 'polypeptide(L)' 'MNSVGEACTDMKREYDQCFNRWFAEKFLKGDGSGDPCTDLFKRYQQCVQKAIKEKEIPIEGLEFMGHGKEKPESSS' A
#
# COMPACT_ATOMS: atom_id res chain seq x y z
N MET A 1 -2.85 13.48 -3.80
CA MET A 1 -3.73 12.66 -2.94
C MET A 1 -3.31 12.84 -1.49
N ASN A 2 -4.27 12.94 -0.58
CA ASN A 2 -3.99 13.04 0.86
C ASN A 2 -3.93 11.63 1.46
N SER A 3 -3.16 11.47 2.54
CA SER A 3 -3.11 10.21 3.28
C SER A 3 -4.25 10.11 4.30
N VAL A 4 -4.48 8.91 4.85
CA VAL A 4 -5.46 8.66 5.92
C VAL A 4 -5.15 9.48 7.18
N GLY A 5 -3.86 9.65 7.49
CA GLY A 5 -3.38 10.61 8.48
C GLY A 5 -2.81 11.85 7.78
N GLU A 6 -3.27 13.05 8.17
CA GLU A 6 -2.79 14.30 7.57
C GLU A 6 -1.27 14.45 7.71
N ALA A 7 -0.72 14.11 8.88
CA ALA A 7 0.73 14.10 9.15
C ALA A 7 1.53 13.14 8.25
N CYS A 8 0.89 12.16 7.62
CA CYS A 8 1.53 11.20 6.72
C CYS A 8 1.47 11.64 5.25
N THR A 9 0.83 12.77 4.94
CA THR A 9 0.59 13.21 3.55
C THR A 9 1.87 13.60 2.83
N ASP A 10 2.79 14.30 3.49
CA ASP A 10 4.07 14.67 2.89
C ASP A 10 4.96 13.44 2.65
N MET A 11 5.05 12.56 3.65
CA MET A 11 5.79 11.28 3.54
C MET A 11 5.23 10.39 2.43
N LYS A 12 3.90 10.38 2.27
CA LYS A 12 3.24 9.67 1.17
C LYS A 12 3.71 10.19 -0.18
N ARG A 13 3.75 11.52 -0.37
CA ARG A 13 4.12 12.13 -1.65
C ARG A 13 5.55 11.78 -2.03
N GLU A 14 6.48 11.86 -1.09
CA GLU A 14 7.88 11.50 -1.33
C GLU A 14 8.03 10.02 -1.70
N TYR A 15 7.37 9.13 -0.95
CA TYR A 15 7.37 7.71 -1.25
C TYR A 15 6.72 7.39 -2.62
N ASP A 16 5.53 7.93 -2.89
CA ASP A 16 4.81 7.69 -4.16
C ASP A 16 5.64 8.15 -5.36
N GLN A 17 6.32 9.29 -5.26
CA GLN A 17 7.20 9.78 -6.34
C GLN A 17 8.39 8.85 -6.56
N CYS A 18 9.05 8.41 -5.48
CA CYS A 18 10.17 7.47 -5.55
C CYS A 18 9.71 6.13 -6.16
N PHE A 19 8.61 5.58 -5.65
CA PHE A 19 8.06 4.30 -6.08
C PHE A 19 7.64 4.34 -7.55
N ASN A 20 6.91 5.36 -7.99
CA ASN A 20 6.47 5.47 -9.39
C ASN A 20 7.65 5.49 -10.36
N ARG A 21 8.73 6.19 -9.99
CA ARG A 21 9.95 6.23 -10.78
C ARG A 21 10.62 4.86 -10.84
N TRP A 22 10.86 4.22 -9.69
CA TRP A 22 11.45 2.89 -9.63
C TRP A 22 10.58 1.85 -10.36
N PHE A 23 9.27 1.91 -10.19
CA PHE A 23 8.33 1.00 -10.81
C PHE A 23 8.38 1.10 -12.34
N ALA A 24 8.34 2.32 -12.90
CA ALA A 24 8.37 2.54 -14.34
C ALA A 24 9.74 2.25 -14.97
N GLU A 25 10.83 2.61 -14.29
CA GLU A 25 12.18 2.53 -14.85
C GLU A 25 12.88 1.20 -14.60
N LYS A 26 12.55 0.51 -13.51
CA LYS A 26 13.24 -0.71 -13.05
C LYS A 26 12.33 -1.91 -13.09
N PHE A 27 11.28 -1.90 -12.27
CA PHE A 27 10.41 -3.06 -12.09
C PHE A 27 9.74 -3.49 -13.41
N LEU A 28 9.09 -2.57 -14.12
CA LEU A 28 8.44 -2.88 -15.41
C LEU A 28 9.42 -3.25 -16.53
N LYS A 29 10.69 -2.88 -16.41
CA LYS A 29 11.74 -3.23 -17.38
C LYS A 29 12.43 -4.56 -17.05
N GLY A 30 12.01 -5.25 -16.00
CA GLY A 30 12.60 -6.52 -15.55
C GLY A 30 13.85 -6.37 -14.69
N ASP A 31 14.23 -5.15 -14.31
CA ASP A 31 15.34 -4.89 -13.40
C ASP A 31 14.82 -4.94 -11.96
N GLY A 32 14.92 -6.11 -11.33
CA GLY A 32 14.54 -6.34 -9.94
C GLY A 32 15.55 -5.82 -8.92
N SER A 33 16.46 -4.93 -9.33
CA SER A 33 17.41 -4.28 -8.44
C SER A 33 16.64 -3.64 -7.29
N GLY A 34 17.07 -3.94 -6.06
CA GLY A 34 16.32 -3.68 -4.83
C GLY A 34 15.70 -2.28 -4.74
N ASP A 35 14.57 -2.19 -4.06
CA ASP A 35 13.78 -0.97 -3.99
C ASP A 35 14.50 0.14 -3.19
N PRO A 36 14.92 1.25 -3.85
CA PRO A 36 15.62 2.35 -3.18
C PRO A 36 14.69 3.17 -2.28
N CYS A 37 13.38 2.94 -2.36
CA CYS A 37 12.35 3.66 -1.63
C CYS A 37 11.97 2.96 -0.31
N THR A 38 12.63 1.85 0.03
CA THR A 38 12.33 1.02 1.21
C THR A 38 12.39 1.83 2.52
N ASP A 39 13.37 2.73 2.66
CA ASP A 39 13.50 3.57 3.87
C ASP A 39 12.37 4.62 3.97
N LEU A 40 11.97 5.21 2.85
CA LEU A 40 10.82 6.12 2.79
C LEU A 40 9.53 5.36 3.11
N PHE A 41 9.38 4.16 2.56
CA PHE A 41 8.23 3.30 2.80
C PHE A 41 8.08 2.94 4.27
N LYS A 42 9.16 2.55 4.95
CA LYS A 42 9.11 2.21 6.38
C LYS A 42 8.58 3.36 7.24
N ARG A 43 9.05 4.60 6.98
CA ARG A 43 8.59 5.79 7.70
C ARG A 43 7.11 6.09 7.44
N TYR A 44 6.72 6.05 6.17
CA TYR A 44 5.33 6.25 5.76
C TYR A 44 4.40 5.17 6.34
N GLN A 45 4.79 3.90 6.26
CA GLN A 45 4.03 2.76 6.77
C GLN A 45 3.79 2.88 8.27
N GLN A 46 4.80 3.24 9.06
CA GLN A 46 4.65 3.45 10.50
C GLN A 46 3.64 4.56 10.81
N CYS A 47 3.71 5.68 10.08
CA CYS A 47 2.77 6.78 10.23
C CYS A 47 1.34 6.36 9.91
N VAL A 48 1.14 5.65 8.80
CA VAL A 48 -0.19 5.22 8.35
C VAL A 48 -0.77 4.13 9.25
N GLN A 49 0.02 3.15 9.69
CA GLN A 49 -0.45 2.14 10.64
C GLN A 49 -0.97 2.78 11.93
N LYS A 50 -0.29 3.81 12.44
CA LYS A 50 -0.76 4.57 13.59
C LYS A 50 -2.11 5.25 13.29
N ALA A 51 -2.19 5.97 12.17
CA ALA A 51 -3.41 6.67 11.77
C ALA A 51 -4.61 5.72 11.53
N ILE A 52 -4.36 4.52 11.01
CA ILE A 52 -5.39 3.48 10.80
C ILE A 52 -5.93 2.98 12.14
N LYS A 53 -5.05 2.72 13.13
CA LYS A 53 -5.45 2.33 14.48
C LYS A 53 -6.25 3.44 15.17
N GLU A 54 -5.81 4.69 15.07
CA GLU A 54 -6.50 5.85 15.67
C GLU A 54 -7.88 6.11 15.04
N LYS A 55 -8.06 5.77 13.75
CA LYS A 55 -9.33 5.90 13.03
C LYS A 55 -10.17 4.62 13.04
N GLU A 56 -9.75 3.60 13.78
CA GLU A 56 -10.44 2.31 13.92
C GLU A 56 -10.81 1.65 12.56
N ILE A 57 -9.92 1.74 11.57
CA ILE A 57 -10.18 1.18 10.24
C ILE A 57 -9.87 -0.33 10.27
N PRO A 58 -10.85 -1.22 9.99
CA PRO A 58 -10.67 -2.67 10.06
C PRO A 58 -9.95 -3.19 8.81
N ILE A 59 -8.61 -3.26 8.89
CA ILE A 59 -7.75 -3.86 7.87
C ILE A 59 -7.13 -5.20 8.31
N GLU A 60 -7.17 -5.50 9.59
CA GLU A 60 -6.57 -6.71 10.16
C GLU A 60 -7.48 -7.92 9.90
N GLY A 61 -6.90 -9.04 9.47
CA GLY A 61 -7.66 -10.26 9.12
C GLY A 61 -8.26 -10.25 7.72
N LEU A 62 -8.01 -9.23 6.90
CA LEU A 62 -8.31 -9.28 5.47
C LEU A 62 -7.29 -10.16 4.75
N GLU A 63 -7.77 -11.15 4.01
CA GLU A 63 -6.92 -12.03 3.21
C GLU A 63 -6.50 -11.35 1.90
N PHE A 64 -5.24 -11.53 1.51
CA PHE A 64 -4.73 -11.01 0.25
C PHE A 64 -5.44 -11.66 -0.94
N MET A 65 -5.86 -10.83 -1.91
CA MET A 65 -6.71 -11.22 -3.05
C MET A 65 -8.10 -11.77 -2.71
N GLY A 66 -8.42 -12.00 -1.44
CA GLY A 66 -9.66 -12.62 -0.97
C GLY A 66 -9.82 -14.06 -1.50
N HIS A 67 -10.35 -14.97 -0.70
CA HIS A 67 -11.01 -16.12 -1.29
C HIS A 67 -12.12 -15.57 -2.18
N GLY A 68 -12.00 -15.76 -3.50
CA GLY A 68 -13.02 -15.37 -4.45
C GLY A 68 -14.34 -15.89 -3.92
N LYS A 69 -15.33 -15.02 -3.73
CA LYS A 69 -16.67 -15.51 -3.40
C LYS A 69 -17.10 -16.43 -4.53
N GLU A 70 -16.93 -17.72 -4.31
CA GLU A 70 -17.68 -18.75 -5.01
C GLU A 70 -19.14 -18.33 -4.85
N LYS A 71 -19.76 -17.96 -5.97
CA LYS A 71 -21.20 -17.75 -6.00
C LYS A 71 -21.82 -19.04 -5.48
N PRO A 72 -22.76 -19.00 -4.52
CA PRO A 72 -23.62 -20.14 -4.31
C PRO A 72 -24.45 -20.31 -5.59
N GLU A 73 -24.06 -21.25 -6.44
CA GLU A 73 -24.93 -21.82 -7.46
C GLU A 73 -26.07 -22.53 -6.71
N SER A 74 -27.15 -21.78 -6.47
CA SER A 74 -28.46 -22.31 -6.14
C SER A 74 -29.42 -21.83 -7.23
N SER A 75 -30.12 -22.79 -7.85
CA SER A 75 -31.14 -22.71 -8.92
C SER A 75 -30.58 -23.12 -10.29
N SER A 76 -30.98 -24.22 -10.91
CA SER A 76 -32.19 -25.06 -10.79
C SER A 76 -31.89 -26.51 -11.17
#